data_AF-A0A0G0Q416-F1
#
_entry.id   AF-A0A0G0Q416-F1
#
_cell.length_a   1.000
_cell.length_b   1.000
_cell.length_c   1.000
_cell.angle_alpha   90.00
_cell.angle_beta   90.00
_cell.angle_gamma   90.00
#
_symmetry.space_group_name_H-M   'P 1'
#
loop_
_entity.id
_entity.type
_entity.pdbx_description
1 polymer ?
#
loop_
_entity_poly.entity_id
_entity_poly.type
_entity_poly.pdbx_seq_one_letter_code
_entity_poly.pdbx_strand_id
1 'polypeptide(L)'
;MTNEKLKKLAKLTVRLKVIDPKLSYFVLRKLPRKNLIFYLRYLKKLLDQDTVRILSATKLNAGLRRIIERKYREKNVIFVKDRVGDGIKVVINDTIIDLTVKGFIDQTMHKLKSEI
;
A
#
# COMPACT_ATOMS: atom_id res chain seq x y z
N MET A 1 12.35 10.59 24.04
CA MET A 1 12.41 9.35 23.22
C MET A 1 13.04 9.71 21.89
N THR A 2 14.05 8.97 21.42
CA THR A 2 14.77 9.30 20.18
C THR A 2 14.02 8.81 18.93
N ASN A 3 14.28 9.42 17.78
CA ASN A 3 13.70 9.02 16.49
C ASN A 3 13.97 7.55 16.15
N GLU A 4 15.16 7.03 16.49
CA GLU A 4 15.50 5.62 16.29
C GLU A 4 14.62 4.66 17.12
N LYS A 5 14.29 5.02 18.37
CA LYS A 5 13.36 4.23 19.19
C LYS A 5 11.95 4.23 18.61
N LEU A 6 11.49 5.35 18.05
CA LEU A 6 10.19 5.44 17.36
C LEU A 6 10.13 4.59 16.09
N LYS A 7 11.21 4.57 15.29
CA LYS A 7 11.31 3.70 14.12
C LYS A 7 11.28 2.22 14.49
N LYS A 8 12.05 1.83 15.52
CA LYS A 8 12.03 0.44 16.04
C LYS A 8 10.64 0.05 16.52
N LEU A 9 9.96 0.95 17.22
CA LEU A 9 8.58 0.73 17.68
C LEU A 9 7.64 0.45 16.51
N ALA A 10 7.66 1.30 15.47
CA ALA A 10 6.81 1.13 14.30
C ALA A 10 7.10 -0.17 13.54
N LYS A 11 8.38 -0.55 13.40
CA LYS A 11 8.77 -1.83 12.79
C LYS A 11 8.20 -3.03 13.56
N LEU A 12 8.26 -2.99 14.88
CA LEU A 12 7.68 -4.02 15.74
C LEU A 12 6.14 -4.07 15.59
N THR A 13 5.48 -2.91 15.54
CA THR A 13 4.02 -2.82 15.33
C THR A 13 3.59 -3.52 14.04
N VAL A 14 4.29 -3.29 12.93
CA VAL A 14 3.97 -3.95 11.64
C VAL A 14 4.24 -5.46 11.71
N ARG A 15 5.37 -5.87 12.29
CA ARG A 15 5.76 -7.28 12.39
C ARG A 15 4.78 -8.12 13.22
N LEU A 16 4.25 -7.55 14.30
CA LEU A 16 3.41 -8.30 15.24
C LEU A 16 1.99 -8.55 14.71
N LYS A 17 1.53 -7.81 13.68
CA LYS A 17 0.16 -7.83 13.08
C LYS A 17 -1.01 -7.61 14.07
N VAL A 18 -0.79 -7.80 15.35
CA VAL A 18 -1.70 -7.53 16.47
C VAL A 18 -1.09 -6.40 17.29
N ILE A 19 -1.87 -5.35 17.52
CA ILE A 19 -1.45 -4.22 18.34
C ILE A 19 -1.68 -4.58 19.81
N ASP A 20 -0.60 -4.78 20.57
CA ASP A 20 -0.67 -4.97 22.02
C ASP A 20 -1.42 -3.77 22.67
N PRO A 21 -2.46 -4.00 23.49
CA PRO A 21 -3.18 -2.94 24.21
C PRO A 21 -2.26 -2.01 25.01
N LYS A 22 -1.14 -2.51 25.55
CA LYS A 22 -0.15 -1.70 26.26
C LYS A 22 0.59 -0.77 25.30
N LEU A 23 0.89 -1.26 24.10
CA LEU A 23 1.54 -0.49 23.05
C LEU A 23 0.61 0.61 22.51
N SER A 24 -0.67 0.29 22.26
CA SER A 24 -1.65 1.29 21.83
C SER A 24 -1.87 2.36 22.91
N TYR A 25 -1.98 1.96 24.18
CA TYR A 25 -2.09 2.89 25.30
C TYR A 25 -0.87 3.81 25.41
N PHE A 26 0.34 3.25 25.33
CA PHE A 26 1.56 4.03 25.36
C PHE A 26 1.63 5.03 24.20
N VAL A 27 1.34 4.58 22.98
CA VAL A 27 1.39 5.43 21.79
C VAL A 27 0.37 6.55 21.86
N LEU A 28 -0.87 6.26 22.26
CA LEU A 28 -1.97 7.24 22.26
C LEU A 28 -1.94 8.19 23.46
N ARG A 29 -1.50 7.74 24.64
CA ARG A 29 -1.56 8.53 25.87
C ARG A 29 -0.22 9.05 26.39
N LYS A 30 0.91 8.42 26.03
CA LYS A 30 2.22 8.75 26.62
C LYS A 30 3.20 9.38 25.62
N LEU A 31 2.98 9.28 24.31
CA LEU A 31 3.82 9.97 23.33
C LEU A 31 3.46 11.46 23.25
N PRO A 32 4.45 12.37 23.39
CA PRO A 32 4.26 13.77 23.03
C PRO A 32 3.82 13.92 21.58
N ARG A 33 2.97 14.90 21.29
CA ARG A 33 2.35 15.12 19.96
C ARG A 33 3.36 15.05 18.80
N LYS A 34 4.53 15.68 18.93
CA LYS A 34 5.60 15.66 17.92
C LYS A 34 6.10 14.23 17.62
N ASN A 35 6.31 13.43 18.66
CA ASN A 35 6.79 12.06 18.52
C ASN A 35 5.69 11.13 18.01
N LEU A 36 4.44 11.37 18.40
CA LEU A 36 3.28 10.65 17.88
C LEU A 36 3.13 10.88 16.37
N ILE A 37 3.21 12.13 15.90
CA ILE A 37 3.15 12.46 14.47
C ILE A 37 4.28 11.75 13.72
N PHE A 38 5.50 11.79 14.24
CA PHE A 38 6.64 11.11 13.61
C PHE A 38 6.42 9.59 13.54
N TYR A 39 6.01 8.99 14.65
CA TYR A 39 5.69 7.56 14.72
C TYR A 39 4.61 7.16 13.72
N LEU A 40 3.48 7.88 13.68
CA LEU A 40 2.38 7.58 12.77
C LEU A 40 2.78 7.75 11.30
N ARG A 41 3.54 8.79 10.96
CA ARG A 41 4.05 8.97 9.58
C ARG A 41 4.97 7.82 9.17
N TYR A 42 5.88 7.41 10.06
CA TYR A 42 6.80 6.31 9.76
C TYR A 42 6.08 4.95 9.71
N LEU A 43 5.13 4.71 10.62
CA LEU A 43 4.27 3.53 10.60
C LEU A 43 3.45 3.45 9.31
N LYS A 44 2.82 4.55 8.90
CA LYS A 44 2.09 4.63 7.63
C LYS A 44 2.99 4.25 6.45
N LYS A 45 4.22 4.79 6.40
CA LYS A 45 5.19 4.45 5.35
C LYS A 45 5.50 2.95 5.32
N LEU A 46 5.72 2.33 6.47
CA LEU A 46 5.98 0.88 6.53
C LEU A 46 4.77 0.06 6.06
N LEU A 47 3.56 0.45 6.45
CA LEU A 47 2.33 -0.20 6.00
C LEU A 47 2.14 -0.04 4.49
N ASP A 48 2.40 1.14 3.93
CA ASP A 48 2.32 1.40 2.50
C ASP A 48 3.32 0.54 1.69
N GLN A 49 4.50 0.28 2.23
CA GLN A 49 5.49 -0.64 1.61
C GLN A 49 5.03 -2.10 1.62
N ASP A 50 4.29 -2.49 2.65
CA ASP A 50 3.79 -3.86 2.85
C ASP A 50 2.39 -4.09 2.22
N THR A 51 1.81 -3.05 1.60
CA THR A 51 0.48 -3.10 1.03
C THR A 51 0.53 -3.04 -0.50
N VAL A 52 -0.22 -3.92 -1.15
CA VAL A 52 -0.55 -3.82 -2.58
C VAL A 52 -1.98 -3.32 -2.72
N ARG A 53 -2.17 -2.19 -3.39
CA ARG A 53 -3.50 -1.67 -3.69
C ARG A 53 -3.88 -2.03 -5.12
N ILE A 54 -5.05 -2.61 -5.28
CA ILE A 54 -5.63 -2.97 -6.57
C ILE A 54 -6.80 -2.03 -6.81
N LEU A 55 -6.63 -1.12 -7.77
CA LEU A 55 -7.65 -0.16 -8.16
C LEU A 55 -8.41 -0.70 -9.36
N SER A 56 -9.74 -0.61 -9.32
CA SER A 56 -10.62 -1.08 -10.40
C SER A 56 -11.92 -0.28 -10.41
N ALA A 57 -12.49 0.01 -11.59
CA ALA A 57 -13.81 0.64 -11.71
C ALA A 57 -14.94 -0.25 -11.19
N THR A 58 -14.79 -1.56 -11.39
CA THR A 58 -15.78 -2.56 -11.03
C THR A 58 -15.26 -3.47 -9.93
N LYS A 59 -16.19 -4.10 -9.20
CA LYS A 59 -15.82 -5.06 -8.17
C LYS A 59 -15.24 -6.30 -8.85
N LEU A 60 -13.96 -6.58 -8.62
CA LEU A 60 -13.35 -7.83 -9.09
C LEU A 60 -14.08 -9.04 -8.51
N ASN A 61 -14.31 -10.05 -9.35
CA ASN A 61 -14.90 -11.31 -8.93
C ASN A 61 -14.00 -12.04 -7.91
N ALA A 62 -14.58 -12.98 -7.16
CA ALA A 62 -13.86 -13.68 -6.09
C ALA A 62 -12.67 -14.52 -6.61
N GLY A 63 -12.78 -15.10 -7.80
CA GLY A 63 -11.70 -15.89 -8.41
C GLY A 63 -10.45 -15.05 -8.69
N LEU A 64 -10.62 -13.90 -9.34
CA LEU A 64 -9.54 -12.95 -9.63
C LEU A 64 -8.93 -12.38 -8.35
N ARG A 65 -9.75 -12.06 -7.35
CA ARG A 65 -9.25 -11.62 -6.03
C ARG A 65 -8.32 -12.66 -5.42
N ARG A 66 -8.71 -13.93 -5.37
CA ARG A 66 -7.87 -15.02 -4.86
C ARG A 66 -6.59 -15.21 -5.67
N ILE A 67 -6.63 -15.03 -6.98
CA ILE A 67 -5.42 -15.10 -7.82
C ILE A 67 -4.45 -13.97 -7.45
N ILE A 68 -4.95 -12.75 -7.32
CA ILE A 68 -4.13 -11.58 -6.96
C ILE A 68 -3.58 -11.71 -5.53
N GLU A 69 -4.41 -12.09 -4.56
CA GLU A 69 -3.99 -12.37 -3.18
C GLU A 69 -2.89 -13.43 -3.11
N ARG A 70 -3.00 -14.49 -3.92
CA ARG A 70 -1.98 -15.54 -4.01
C ARG A 70 -0.68 -15.03 -4.66
N LYS A 71 -0.76 -14.17 -5.67
CA LYS A 71 0.41 -13.55 -6.30
C LYS A 71 1.18 -12.64 -5.33
N TYR A 72 0.47 -12.00 -4.40
CA TYR A 72 1.04 -11.10 -3.39
C TYR A 72 0.89 -11.66 -1.97
N ARG A 73 1.10 -12.97 -1.78
CA ARG A 73 0.81 -13.69 -0.52
C ARG A 73 1.52 -13.11 0.72
N GLU A 74 2.68 -12.50 0.52
CA GLU A 74 3.48 -11.91 1.61
C GLU A 74 3.08 -10.47 1.95
N LYS A 75 2.22 -9.84 1.13
CA LYS A 75 1.77 -8.47 1.29
C LYS A 75 0.30 -8.40 1.66
N ASN A 76 -0.10 -7.30 2.27
CA ASN A 76 -1.51 -7.00 2.49
C ASN A 76 -2.12 -6.50 1.17
N VAL A 77 -3.04 -7.27 0.60
CA VAL A 77 -3.73 -6.86 -0.64
C VAL A 77 -5.03 -6.15 -0.29
N ILE A 78 -5.19 -4.92 -0.80
CA ILE A 78 -6.40 -4.12 -0.62
C ILE A 78 -7.02 -3.84 -1.98
N PHE A 79 -8.28 -4.22 -2.14
CA PHE A 79 -9.07 -3.92 -3.34
C PHE A 79 -9.86 -2.63 -3.13
N VAL A 80 -9.62 -1.63 -3.96
CA VAL A 80 -10.26 -0.32 -3.90
C VAL A 80 -11.03 -0.08 -5.18
N LYS A 81 -12.28 0.39 -5.05
CA LYS A 81 -13.06 0.85 -6.19
C LYS A 81 -12.61 2.28 -6.52
N ASP A 82 -12.15 2.50 -7.74
CA ASP A 82 -11.63 3.81 -8.17
C ASP A 82 -12.00 4.07 -9.64
N ARG A 83 -11.96 5.33 -10.09
CA ARG A 83 -12.26 5.75 -11.47
C ARG A 83 -11.09 5.48 -12.42
N VAL A 84 -10.57 4.27 -12.37
CA VAL A 84 -9.66 3.73 -13.38
C VAL A 84 -10.52 3.14 -14.49
N GLY A 85 -10.16 3.33 -15.76
CA GLY A 85 -10.92 2.78 -16.90
C GLY A 85 -10.98 1.24 -16.88
N ASP A 86 -11.37 0.63 -17.99
CA ASP A 86 -11.43 -0.83 -18.07
C ASP A 86 -10.05 -1.48 -17.81
N GLY A 87 -10.02 -2.41 -16.87
CA GLY A 87 -8.82 -3.08 -16.37
C GLY A 87 -8.52 -2.79 -14.89
N ILE A 88 -7.25 -2.88 -14.51
CA ILE A 88 -6.80 -2.67 -13.12
C ILE A 88 -5.54 -1.82 -13.07
N LYS A 89 -5.37 -1.07 -11.97
CA LYS A 89 -4.07 -0.50 -11.60
C LYS A 89 -3.56 -1.16 -10.33
N VAL A 90 -2.29 -1.52 -10.34
CA VAL A 90 -1.61 -2.10 -9.18
C VAL A 90 -0.65 -1.05 -8.63
N VAL A 91 -0.88 -0.63 -7.40
CA VAL A 91 -0.03 0.35 -6.69
C VAL A 91 0.75 -0.38 -5.60
N ILE A 92 2.07 -0.33 -5.71
CA ILE A 92 3.01 -0.94 -4.76
C ILE A 92 4.05 0.13 -4.41
N ASN A 93 3.97 0.67 -3.18
CA ASN A 93 4.79 1.82 -2.77
C ASN A 93 4.66 2.98 -3.78
N ASP A 94 5.77 3.37 -4.43
CA ASP A 94 5.82 4.46 -5.43
C ASP A 94 5.66 3.95 -6.87
N THR A 95 5.48 2.64 -7.06
CA THR A 95 5.32 2.03 -8.38
C THR A 95 3.85 1.85 -8.70
N ILE A 96 3.44 2.37 -9.87
CA ILE A 96 2.12 2.16 -10.45
C ILE A 96 2.27 1.32 -11.70
N ILE A 97 1.66 0.14 -11.70
CA ILE A 97 1.54 -0.71 -12.88
C ILE A 97 0.14 -0.51 -13.42
N ASP A 98 0.05 0.16 -14.56
CA ASP A 98 -1.22 0.45 -15.23
C ASP A 98 -1.52 -0.66 -16.25
N LEU A 99 -2.47 -1.54 -15.89
CA LEU A 99 -2.96 -2.62 -16.75
C LEU A 99 -4.36 -2.30 -17.28
N THR A 100 -4.70 -1.01 -17.35
CA THR A 100 -5.94 -0.56 -18.01
C THR A 100 -5.77 -0.53 -19.52
N VAL A 101 -6.89 -0.60 -20.24
CA VAL A 101 -6.91 -0.42 -21.70
C VAL A 101 -6.26 0.90 -22.10
N LYS A 102 -6.55 1.97 -21.35
CA LYS A 102 -5.91 3.28 -21.53
C LYS A 102 -4.39 3.18 -21.38
N GLY A 103 -3.91 2.56 -20.30
CA GLY A 103 -2.48 2.38 -20.06
C GLY A 103 -1.78 1.62 -21.20
N PHE A 104 -2.44 0.59 -21.75
CA PHE A 104 -1.93 -0.16 -22.89
C PHE A 104 -1.84 0.69 -24.16
N ILE A 105 -2.88 1.48 -24.47
CA ILE A 105 -2.89 2.41 -25.60
C ILE A 105 -1.76 3.42 -25.46
N ASP A 106 -1.61 4.04 -24.28
CA ASP A 106 -0.59 5.05 -24.02
C ASP A 106 0.83 4.48 -24.18
N GLN A 107 1.09 3.28 -23.67
CA GLN A 107 2.37 2.58 -23.84
C GLN A 107 2.65 2.23 -25.31
N THR A 108 1.64 1.79 -26.05
CA THR A 108 1.79 1.44 -27.47
C THR A 108 2.08 2.69 -28.30
N MET A 109 1.35 3.79 -28.07
CA MET A 109 1.60 5.06 -28.74
C MET A 109 2.99 5.62 -28.43
N HIS A 110 3.47 5.46 -27.20
CA HIS A 110 4.82 5.88 -26.85
C HIS A 110 5.88 5.06 -27.59
N LYS A 111 5.72 3.74 -27.70
CA LYS A 111 6.63 2.88 -28.45
C LYS A 111 6.68 3.26 -29.93
N LEU A 112 5.52 3.45 -30.55
CA LEU A 112 5.42 3.88 -31.94
C LEU A 112 6.12 5.21 -32.19
N LYS A 113 5.99 6.18 -31.27
CA LYS A 113 6.68 7.48 -31.37
C LYS A 113 8.19 7.43 -31.13
N SER A 114 8.69 6.41 -30.44
CA SER A 114 10.14 6.25 -30.21
C SER A 114 10.85 5.46 -31.30
N GLU A 115 10.10 4.74 -32.13
CA GLU A 115 10.61 3.95 -33.26
C GLU A 115 10.54 4.71 -34.61
N ILE A 116 9.88 5.88 -34.62
CA ILE A 116 9.81 6.84 -35.74
C ILE A 116 10.71 8.03 -35.41
#